data_AF-A0A812L7D7-F1
#
_entry.id   AF-A0A812L7D7-F1
#
_cell.length_a   1.000
_cell.length_b   1.000
_cell.length_c   1.000
_cell.angle_alpha   90.00
_cell.angle_beta   90.00
_cell.angle_gamma   90.00
#
_symmetry.space_group_name_H-M   'P 1'
#
loop_
_entity.id
_entity.type
_entity.pdbx_description
1 polymer ?
#
loop_
_entity_poly.entity_id
_entity_poly.type
_entity_poly.pdbx_seq_one_letter_code
_entity_poly.pdbx_strand_id
1 'polypeptide(L)'
;MAREGFAIRLSADRTRMWRIGTAELVSQGQNLRTSKDLGLFSQEMKAEAYREWSEMYLEDVPGGKLQLVNDLDAAVEVDSGRGWRIWYPNQKRELSQESFSIRLREDQAVMSTISQGRASGPEHCLRTSKDLEAFSAKASSWVANEQKAVQKEREERQRRKKLSEAKVERRVRKFAVMGFLILLCTGVVLIPLMASIGLWSHACAGLGMALLCFLLYLAAPRTRRCVCIFKAVTRILARCGIATGVATAVTLLVLRVQSNGLEDPEELVRNHPMGYLLFLFFGAFAGTLARSLLPDGPARDDLRVESRRRLLEETIVFQGRVMEEPGKPCITSWPGKYATAWDCLVDSAREGETSAAVVFLPEGTKEFGKHSTIPPSEGLAGDCWCTPLYGEQKPWGCKWWALWIENVEKAVQCGAELHVYFFQQACGQGKVENFDTAGRENLRMEAIIARMNKFEESEEYRCASDAGIENLCKNRRHDSSSQHSREKHRLFLQWLPVEDGRCLKESEGLGNSQKAEVAWLERKGYRYTEVDISRWLRPEEPQEEIPME
;
A
#
# COMPACT_ATOMS: atom_id res chain seq x y z
N MET A 1 -5.81 -42.08 -47.99
CA MET A 1 -6.94 -43.03 -48.16
C MET A 1 -7.22 -43.21 -49.65
N ALA A 2 -7.66 -44.39 -50.07
CA ALA A 2 -8.26 -44.63 -51.38
C ALA A 2 -9.49 -45.53 -51.19
N ARG A 3 -10.67 -44.90 -51.13
CA ARG A 3 -11.95 -45.57 -51.35
C ARG A 3 -12.73 -44.69 -52.31
N GLU A 4 -13.31 -45.32 -53.34
CA GLU A 4 -14.06 -44.67 -54.41
C GLU A 4 -13.36 -43.47 -55.07
N GLY A 5 -12.14 -43.69 -55.55
CA GLY A 5 -11.55 -42.82 -56.58
C GLY A 5 -10.87 -41.52 -56.13
N PHE A 6 -10.61 -41.28 -54.84
CA PHE A 6 -9.87 -40.08 -54.41
C PHE A 6 -8.75 -40.36 -53.40
N ALA A 7 -7.65 -39.60 -53.53
CA ALA A 7 -6.57 -39.56 -52.56
C ALA A 7 -6.46 -38.16 -51.94
N ILE A 8 -6.49 -38.09 -50.61
CA ILE A 8 -6.29 -36.86 -49.84
C ILE A 8 -4.91 -36.94 -49.17
N ARG A 9 -4.09 -35.91 -49.36
CA ARG A 9 -2.79 -35.75 -48.70
C ARG A 9 -2.83 -34.54 -47.79
N LEU A 10 -2.66 -34.77 -46.49
CA LEU A 10 -2.52 -33.70 -45.49
C LEU A 10 -1.06 -33.24 -45.42
N SER A 11 -0.84 -31.94 -45.28
CA SER A 11 0.49 -31.38 -45.00
C SER A 11 0.96 -31.77 -43.59
N ALA A 12 2.27 -31.85 -43.39
CA ALA A 12 2.88 -32.28 -42.12
C ALA A 12 2.53 -31.38 -40.92
N ASP A 13 2.16 -30.12 -41.17
CA ASP A 13 1.71 -29.16 -40.16
C ASP A 13 0.19 -29.22 -39.87
N ARG A 14 -0.54 -30.16 -40.51
CA ARG A 14 -1.99 -30.38 -40.36
C ARG A 14 -2.88 -29.17 -40.72
N THR A 15 -2.33 -28.13 -41.36
CA THR A 15 -3.11 -26.92 -41.72
C THR A 15 -3.70 -26.95 -43.13
N ARG A 16 -3.27 -27.87 -44.00
CA ARG A 16 -3.70 -27.92 -45.41
C ARG A 16 -4.04 -29.34 -45.86
N MET A 17 -5.22 -29.48 -46.46
CA MET A 17 -5.60 -30.68 -47.24
C MET A 17 -5.34 -30.43 -48.72
N TRP A 18 -4.64 -31.38 -49.37
CA TRP A 18 -4.49 -31.44 -50.81
C TRP A 18 -5.35 -32.57 -51.37
N ARG A 19 -6.12 -32.28 -52.43
CA ARG A 19 -6.74 -33.32 -53.26
C ARG A 19 -5.75 -33.76 -54.31
N ILE A 20 -5.50 -35.05 -54.41
CA ILE A 20 -4.87 -35.65 -55.58
C ILE A 20 -6.02 -36.28 -56.37
N GLY A 21 -6.37 -35.66 -57.49
CA GLY A 21 -7.36 -36.21 -58.43
C GLY A 21 -6.87 -37.51 -59.06
N THR A 22 -7.79 -38.30 -59.60
CA THR A 22 -7.45 -39.50 -60.38
C THR A 22 -6.54 -39.14 -61.56
N ALA A 23 -5.79 -40.13 -62.07
CA ALA A 23 -4.89 -39.97 -63.21
C ALA A 23 -5.56 -39.33 -64.46
N GLU A 24 -6.87 -39.49 -64.58
CA GLU A 24 -7.68 -38.98 -65.69
C GLU A 24 -7.89 -37.46 -65.63
N LEU A 25 -8.08 -36.88 -64.43
CA LEU A 25 -8.18 -35.42 -64.25
C LEU A 25 -6.83 -34.70 -64.36
N VAL A 26 -5.73 -35.40 -64.04
CA VAL A 26 -4.37 -34.87 -64.22
C VAL A 26 -4.00 -34.79 -65.71
N SER A 27 -4.51 -35.70 -66.55
CA SER A 27 -4.30 -35.65 -68.00
C SER A 27 -5.03 -34.48 -68.71
N GLN A 28 -6.03 -33.87 -68.07
CA GLN A 28 -6.79 -32.73 -68.63
C GLN A 28 -6.23 -31.35 -68.21
N GLY A 29 -5.10 -31.30 -67.51
CA GLY A 29 -4.36 -30.05 -67.24
C GLY A 29 -5.03 -29.06 -66.28
N GLN A 30 -6.09 -29.46 -65.56
CA GLN A 30 -6.73 -28.59 -64.58
C GLN A 30 -6.05 -28.68 -63.20
N ASN A 31 -5.21 -27.68 -62.91
CA ASN A 31 -4.67 -27.45 -61.57
C ASN A 31 -5.72 -26.75 -60.69
N LEU A 32 -6.45 -27.50 -59.85
CA LEU A 32 -7.28 -26.92 -58.79
C LEU A 32 -6.38 -26.47 -57.63
N ARG A 33 -6.06 -25.17 -57.59
CA ARG A 33 -5.04 -24.60 -56.68
C ARG A 33 -5.57 -23.76 -55.50
N THR A 34 -6.89 -23.60 -55.30
CA THR A 34 -7.37 -22.72 -54.21
C THR A 34 -8.60 -23.23 -53.46
N SER A 35 -8.69 -22.84 -52.18
CA SER A 35 -9.72 -23.26 -51.21
C SER A 35 -11.15 -22.79 -51.50
N LYS A 36 -11.35 -21.95 -52.53
CA LYS A 36 -12.67 -21.46 -52.94
C LYS A 36 -13.58 -22.55 -53.51
N ASP A 37 -13.03 -23.64 -54.04
CA ASP A 37 -13.81 -24.72 -54.67
C ASP A 37 -14.24 -25.82 -53.67
N LEU A 38 -13.88 -25.70 -52.38
CA LEU A 38 -14.25 -26.66 -51.30
C LEU A 38 -15.57 -26.31 -50.60
N GLY A 39 -16.34 -25.35 -51.13
CA GLY A 39 -17.63 -24.91 -50.59
C GLY A 39 -18.79 -25.89 -50.70
N LEU A 40 -18.57 -27.10 -51.24
CA LEU A 40 -19.63 -28.07 -51.56
C LEU A 40 -19.85 -29.18 -50.53
N PHE A 41 -19.13 -29.18 -49.40
CA PHE A 41 -19.40 -30.12 -48.32
C PHE A 41 -20.24 -29.46 -47.22
N SER A 42 -21.39 -30.06 -46.89
CA SER A 42 -22.14 -29.67 -45.70
C SER A 42 -21.28 -29.83 -44.46
N GLN A 43 -21.56 -29.05 -43.42
CA GLN A 43 -20.91 -29.18 -42.10
C GLN A 43 -20.98 -30.63 -41.59
N GLU A 44 -22.06 -31.35 -41.91
CA GLU A 44 -22.26 -32.76 -41.54
C GLU A 44 -21.25 -33.71 -42.19
N MET A 45 -20.97 -33.56 -43.50
CA MET A 45 -19.98 -34.41 -44.17
C MET A 45 -18.56 -34.15 -43.65
N LYS A 46 -18.25 -32.89 -43.28
CA LYS A 46 -16.97 -32.56 -42.63
C LYS A 46 -16.88 -33.19 -41.25
N ALA A 47 -17.97 -33.18 -40.49
CA ALA A 47 -18.03 -33.81 -39.17
C ALA A 47 -17.93 -35.33 -39.25
N GLU A 48 -18.56 -35.96 -40.25
CA GLU A 48 -18.55 -37.41 -40.47
C GLU A 48 -17.18 -37.92 -40.94
N ALA A 49 -16.54 -37.23 -41.89
CA ALA A 49 -15.18 -37.55 -42.30
C ALA A 49 -14.16 -37.37 -41.15
N TYR A 50 -14.39 -36.40 -40.25
CA TYR A 50 -13.58 -36.26 -39.03
C TYR A 50 -13.82 -37.41 -38.04
N ARG A 51 -15.07 -37.87 -37.92
CA ARG A 51 -15.46 -39.00 -37.07
C ARG A 51 -14.78 -40.29 -37.53
N GLU A 52 -14.93 -40.65 -38.80
CA GLU A 52 -14.30 -41.84 -39.40
C GLU A 52 -12.76 -41.75 -39.38
N TRP A 53 -12.19 -40.58 -39.64
CA TRP A 53 -10.73 -40.40 -39.53
C TRP A 53 -10.24 -40.56 -38.09
N SER A 54 -11.01 -40.08 -37.11
CA SER A 54 -10.67 -40.26 -35.68
C SER A 54 -10.76 -41.73 -35.27
N GLU A 55 -11.77 -42.48 -35.71
CA GLU A 55 -11.92 -43.89 -35.38
C GLU A 55 -10.84 -44.77 -36.05
N MET A 56 -10.44 -44.44 -37.28
CA MET A 56 -9.48 -45.25 -38.06
C MET A 56 -8.01 -45.02 -37.70
N TYR A 57 -7.67 -43.94 -36.98
CA TYR A 57 -6.32 -43.66 -36.47
C TYR A 57 -6.17 -43.81 -34.94
N LEU A 58 -7.21 -44.31 -34.27
CA LEU A 58 -7.18 -44.65 -32.85
C LEU A 58 -6.72 -46.09 -32.56
N GLU A 59 -6.41 -46.87 -33.60
CA GLU A 59 -5.69 -48.14 -33.43
C GLU A 59 -4.22 -47.86 -33.10
N ASP A 60 -3.88 -48.05 -31.82
CA ASP A 60 -2.53 -48.24 -31.26
C ASP A 60 -1.45 -47.23 -31.67
N VAL A 61 -1.67 -45.93 -31.39
CA VAL A 61 -0.53 -45.02 -31.17
C VAL A 61 0.08 -45.39 -29.81
N PRO A 62 1.32 -45.91 -29.74
CA PRO A 62 1.90 -46.37 -28.48
C PRO A 62 2.10 -45.20 -27.52
N GLY A 63 1.37 -45.22 -26.40
CA GLY A 63 1.72 -44.52 -25.17
C GLY A 63 1.81 -43.00 -25.25
N GLY A 64 0.70 -42.32 -25.61
CA GLY A 64 0.59 -40.88 -25.40
C GLY A 64 0.86 -40.53 -23.93
N LYS A 65 1.91 -39.74 -23.68
CA LYS A 65 2.28 -39.35 -22.32
C LYS A 65 1.22 -38.42 -21.75
N LEU A 66 0.71 -38.74 -20.55
CA LEU A 66 -0.19 -37.87 -19.81
C LEU A 66 0.50 -36.54 -19.52
N GLN A 67 -0.09 -35.43 -19.93
CA GLN A 67 0.40 -34.09 -19.65
C GLN A 67 -0.55 -33.39 -18.71
N LEU A 68 -0.04 -32.86 -17.61
CA LEU A 68 -0.80 -32.00 -16.70
C LEU A 68 -0.34 -30.55 -16.89
N VAL A 69 -1.30 -29.65 -17.02
CA VAL A 69 -1.10 -28.21 -17.16
C VAL A 69 -1.67 -27.53 -15.92
N ASN A 70 -0.82 -26.79 -15.20
CA ASN A 70 -1.27 -25.90 -14.15
C ASN A 70 -1.79 -24.59 -14.79
N ASP A 71 -3.08 -24.57 -15.14
CA ASP A 71 -3.78 -23.41 -15.68
C ASP A 71 -4.48 -22.56 -14.62
N LEU A 72 -4.24 -22.85 -13.33
CA LEU A 72 -4.70 -22.00 -12.22
C LEU A 72 -3.74 -20.83 -12.01
N ASP A 73 -4.29 -19.68 -11.58
CA ASP A 73 -3.52 -18.55 -11.05
C ASP A 73 -3.04 -18.81 -9.60
N ALA A 74 -2.56 -20.03 -9.34
CA ALA A 74 -2.06 -20.47 -8.05
C ALA A 74 -1.00 -21.56 -8.19
N ALA A 75 -0.09 -21.67 -7.21
CA ALA A 75 0.83 -22.78 -7.13
C ALA A 75 0.10 -24.06 -6.66
N VAL A 76 0.38 -25.17 -7.32
CA VAL A 76 -0.08 -26.51 -6.91
C VAL A 76 1.12 -27.38 -6.57
N GLU A 77 0.90 -28.41 -5.78
CA GLU A 77 1.88 -29.47 -5.55
C GLU A 77 1.36 -30.77 -6.15
N VAL A 78 2.24 -31.50 -6.83
CA VAL A 78 1.91 -32.79 -7.46
C VAL A 78 2.87 -33.85 -6.95
N ASP A 79 2.33 -34.95 -6.43
CA ASP A 79 3.06 -36.15 -6.05
C ASP A 79 2.73 -37.30 -7.00
N SER A 80 3.76 -37.79 -7.70
CA SER A 80 3.72 -38.91 -8.64
C SER A 80 4.57 -40.08 -8.13
N GLY A 81 4.56 -40.31 -6.82
CA GLY A 81 5.32 -41.37 -6.14
C GLY A 81 6.80 -41.04 -5.92
N ARG A 82 7.23 -39.80 -6.16
CA ARG A 82 8.60 -39.31 -5.90
C ARG A 82 8.62 -38.12 -4.93
N GLY A 83 7.53 -37.94 -4.18
CA GLY A 83 7.31 -36.80 -3.31
C GLY A 83 6.71 -35.60 -4.04
N TRP A 84 6.25 -34.64 -3.25
CA TRP A 84 5.60 -33.43 -3.71
C TRP A 84 6.54 -32.51 -4.50
N ARG A 85 6.13 -32.14 -5.70
CA ARG A 85 6.82 -31.15 -6.54
C ARG A 85 5.93 -29.93 -6.76
N ILE A 86 6.49 -28.74 -6.61
CA ILE A 86 5.78 -27.47 -6.79
C ILE A 86 5.66 -27.15 -8.27
N TRP A 87 4.45 -26.86 -8.72
CA TRP A 87 4.13 -26.46 -10.08
C TRP A 87 3.48 -25.08 -10.05
N TYR A 88 4.15 -24.10 -10.64
CA TYR A 88 3.67 -22.73 -10.70
C TYR A 88 2.68 -22.50 -11.86
N PRO A 89 1.95 -21.37 -11.89
CA PRO A 89 1.02 -21.05 -12.97
C PRO A 89 1.67 -21.15 -14.35
N ASN A 90 0.89 -21.65 -15.30
CA ASN A 90 1.24 -21.88 -16.71
C ASN A 90 2.32 -22.93 -16.95
N GLN A 91 2.69 -23.73 -15.94
CA GLN A 91 3.57 -24.87 -16.16
C GLN A 91 2.84 -26.04 -16.79
N LYS A 92 3.55 -26.75 -17.66
CA LYS A 92 3.11 -28.00 -18.29
C LYS A 92 4.18 -29.06 -18.07
N ARG A 93 3.79 -30.24 -17.59
CA ARG A 93 4.72 -31.37 -17.40
C ARG A 93 4.08 -32.70 -17.74
N GLU A 94 4.92 -33.62 -18.19
CA GLU A 94 4.55 -35.02 -18.43
C GLU A 94 4.55 -35.78 -17.10
N LEU A 95 3.52 -36.59 -16.87
CA LEU A 95 3.37 -37.47 -15.72
C LEU A 95 3.76 -38.88 -16.13
N SER A 96 4.63 -39.53 -15.34
CA SER A 96 5.12 -40.88 -15.62
C SER A 96 4.24 -42.00 -15.06
N GLN A 97 3.18 -41.66 -14.32
CA GLN A 97 2.32 -42.62 -13.64
C GLN A 97 0.86 -42.36 -13.98
N GLU A 98 0.07 -43.44 -13.98
CA GLU A 98 -1.38 -43.42 -14.19
C GLU A 98 -2.14 -42.87 -12.98
N SER A 99 -1.48 -42.74 -11.82
CA SER A 99 -2.05 -42.12 -10.63
C SER A 99 -1.12 -41.07 -10.03
N PHE A 100 -1.68 -39.97 -9.55
CA PHE A 100 -0.95 -38.93 -8.84
C PHE A 100 -1.86 -38.24 -7.81
N SER A 101 -1.26 -37.62 -6.80
CA SER A 101 -1.97 -36.73 -5.87
C SER A 101 -1.65 -35.28 -6.18
N ILE A 102 -2.64 -34.42 -6.06
CA ILE A 102 -2.49 -32.98 -6.28
C ILE A 102 -3.13 -32.21 -5.12
N ARG A 103 -2.51 -31.10 -4.72
CA ARG A 103 -3.07 -30.17 -3.74
C ARG A 103 -2.71 -28.73 -4.03
N LEU A 104 -3.52 -27.79 -3.52
CA LEU A 104 -3.13 -26.39 -3.52
C LEU A 104 -1.96 -26.19 -2.55
N ARG A 105 -0.95 -25.43 -2.99
CA ARG A 105 0.23 -25.12 -2.16
C ARG A 105 -0.14 -24.24 -0.95
N GLU A 106 -1.13 -23.36 -1.12
CA GLU A 106 -1.56 -22.42 -0.08
C GLU A 106 -2.56 -23.00 0.91
N ASP A 107 -3.32 -24.02 0.49
CA ASP A 107 -4.34 -24.68 1.30
C ASP A 107 -4.27 -26.19 1.03
N GLN A 108 -3.50 -26.89 1.86
CA GLN A 108 -3.27 -28.33 1.69
C GLN A 108 -4.53 -29.16 1.93
N ALA A 109 -5.59 -28.59 2.52
CA ALA A 109 -6.88 -29.26 2.65
C ALA A 109 -7.62 -29.36 1.30
N VAL A 110 -7.27 -28.50 0.34
CA VAL A 110 -7.73 -28.62 -1.05
C VAL A 110 -6.81 -29.60 -1.78
N MET A 111 -7.11 -30.89 -1.63
CA MET A 111 -6.37 -31.98 -2.26
C MET A 111 -7.29 -33.01 -2.93
N SER A 112 -6.75 -33.73 -3.90
CA SER A 112 -7.38 -34.89 -4.52
C SER A 112 -6.33 -35.92 -4.95
N THR A 113 -6.70 -37.19 -4.95
CA THR A 113 -5.92 -38.27 -5.52
C THR A 113 -6.63 -38.73 -6.79
N ILE A 114 -5.89 -38.74 -7.90
CA ILE A 114 -6.43 -39.04 -9.22
C ILE A 114 -5.83 -40.37 -9.64
N SER A 115 -6.70 -41.37 -9.75
CA SER A 115 -6.40 -42.65 -10.39
C SER A 115 -7.03 -42.64 -11.76
N GLN A 116 -6.25 -42.54 -12.83
CA GLN A 116 -6.80 -42.50 -14.17
C GLN A 116 -7.31 -43.90 -14.56
N GLY A 117 -8.61 -44.12 -14.43
CA GLY A 117 -9.26 -45.28 -15.05
C GLY A 117 -9.30 -45.08 -16.57
N ARG A 118 -8.42 -45.78 -17.31
CA ARG A 118 -8.38 -45.88 -18.79
C ARG A 118 -9.09 -44.74 -19.54
N ALA A 119 -8.56 -43.52 -19.46
CA ALA A 119 -8.92 -42.52 -20.43
C ALA A 119 -8.29 -42.96 -21.77
N SER A 120 -9.09 -43.46 -22.71
CA SER A 120 -8.64 -43.84 -24.06
C SER A 120 -8.83 -42.65 -25.00
N GLY A 121 -7.76 -41.89 -25.23
CA GLY A 121 -7.74 -40.74 -26.13
C GLY A 121 -6.30 -40.33 -26.49
N PRO A 122 -6.07 -39.74 -27.68
CA PRO A 122 -4.74 -39.68 -28.29
C PRO A 122 -3.84 -38.53 -27.79
N GLU A 123 -4.37 -37.55 -27.06
CA GLU A 123 -3.58 -36.50 -26.38
C GLU A 123 -4.27 -36.09 -25.06
N HIS A 124 -3.83 -36.65 -23.93
CA HIS A 124 -4.39 -36.31 -22.61
C HIS A 124 -3.63 -35.15 -21.98
N CYS A 125 -4.04 -33.95 -22.34
CA CYS A 125 -3.63 -32.72 -21.67
C CYS A 125 -4.67 -32.37 -20.59
N LEU A 126 -4.42 -32.83 -19.35
CA LEU A 126 -5.26 -32.50 -18.20
C LEU A 126 -4.99 -31.07 -17.74
N ARG A 127 -6.05 -30.32 -17.53
CA ARG A 127 -6.05 -28.98 -16.96
C ARG A 127 -6.48 -29.02 -15.51
N THR A 128 -5.67 -28.48 -14.61
CA THR A 128 -5.99 -28.37 -13.18
C THR A 128 -7.34 -27.72 -12.88
N SER A 129 -7.75 -26.73 -13.68
CA SER A 129 -8.98 -25.97 -13.45
C SER A 129 -10.26 -26.68 -13.92
N LYS A 130 -10.16 -27.75 -14.72
CA LYS A 130 -11.32 -28.40 -15.36
C LYS A 130 -11.38 -29.91 -15.20
N ASP A 131 -10.26 -30.59 -15.36
CA ASP A 131 -10.25 -32.03 -15.64
C ASP A 131 -10.05 -32.88 -14.38
N LEU A 132 -9.93 -32.25 -13.20
CA LEU A 132 -9.61 -32.91 -11.92
C LEU A 132 -10.81 -32.89 -10.94
N GLU A 133 -12.03 -32.85 -11.48
CA GLU A 133 -13.32 -32.92 -10.76
C GLU A 133 -13.36 -32.13 -9.45
N ALA A 134 -13.38 -32.82 -8.30
CA ALA A 134 -13.49 -32.25 -6.97
C ALA A 134 -12.34 -31.28 -6.63
N PHE A 135 -11.13 -31.53 -7.15
CA PHE A 135 -10.01 -30.60 -6.98
C PHE A 135 -10.25 -29.31 -7.76
N SER A 136 -10.63 -29.42 -9.03
CA SER A 136 -10.84 -28.27 -9.92
C SER A 136 -11.88 -27.30 -9.37
N ALA A 137 -12.99 -27.81 -8.82
CA ALA A 137 -14.05 -26.98 -8.23
C ALA A 137 -13.57 -26.22 -6.98
N LYS A 138 -12.93 -26.94 -6.02
CA LYS A 138 -12.42 -26.34 -4.78
C LYS A 138 -11.28 -25.36 -5.05
N ALA A 139 -10.36 -25.72 -5.96
CA ALA A 139 -9.23 -24.87 -6.31
C ALA A 139 -9.67 -23.60 -7.03
N SER A 140 -10.61 -23.69 -7.97
CA SER A 140 -11.18 -22.51 -8.65
C SER A 140 -11.94 -21.61 -7.70
N SER A 141 -12.72 -22.18 -6.76
CA SER A 141 -13.39 -21.42 -5.69
C SER A 141 -12.38 -20.67 -4.82
N TRP A 142 -11.28 -21.33 -4.43
CA TRP A 142 -10.21 -20.70 -3.67
C TRP A 142 -9.55 -19.53 -4.43
N VAL A 143 -9.24 -19.72 -5.72
CA VAL A 143 -8.66 -18.67 -6.58
C VAL A 143 -9.62 -17.48 -6.72
N ALA A 144 -10.92 -17.74 -6.90
CA ALA A 144 -11.93 -16.70 -6.99
C ALA A 144 -12.06 -15.89 -5.69
N ASN A 145 -12.06 -16.57 -4.53
CA ASN A 145 -12.08 -15.92 -3.22
C ASN A 145 -10.83 -15.07 -2.99
N GLU A 146 -9.66 -15.55 -3.44
CA GLU A 146 -8.42 -14.80 -3.39
C GLU A 146 -8.48 -13.52 -4.24
N GLN A 147 -8.94 -13.64 -5.49
CA GLN A 147 -9.11 -12.49 -6.38
C GLN A 147 -10.11 -11.47 -5.81
N LYS A 148 -11.21 -11.93 -5.20
CA LYS A 148 -12.20 -11.08 -4.51
C LYS A 148 -11.56 -10.32 -3.34
N ALA A 149 -10.76 -11.00 -2.51
CA ALA A 149 -10.08 -10.36 -1.38
C ALA A 149 -9.07 -9.29 -1.83
N VAL A 150 -8.32 -9.57 -2.90
CA VAL A 150 -7.40 -8.61 -3.53
C VAL A 150 -8.16 -7.40 -4.08
N GLN A 151 -9.26 -7.62 -4.79
CA GLN A 151 -10.05 -6.55 -5.40
C GLN A 151 -10.66 -5.64 -4.33
N LYS A 152 -11.19 -6.21 -3.23
CA LYS A 152 -11.71 -5.45 -2.08
C LYS A 152 -10.64 -4.54 -1.47
N GLU A 153 -9.45 -5.07 -1.17
CA GLU A 153 -8.34 -4.27 -0.62
C GLU A 153 -7.90 -3.17 -1.60
N ARG A 154 -7.91 -3.43 -2.91
CA ARG A 154 -7.61 -2.42 -3.94
C ARG A 154 -8.62 -1.28 -3.92
N GLU A 155 -9.91 -1.60 -3.84
CA GLU A 155 -11.00 -0.62 -3.74
C GLU A 155 -10.88 0.21 -2.45
N GLU A 156 -10.58 -0.42 -1.32
CA GLU A 156 -10.36 0.25 -0.04
C GLU A 156 -9.14 1.18 -0.08
N ARG A 157 -8.03 0.76 -0.70
CA ARG A 157 -6.87 1.65 -0.93
C ARG A 157 -7.23 2.84 -1.82
N GLN A 158 -7.99 2.62 -2.88
CA GLN A 158 -8.46 3.71 -3.74
C GLN A 158 -9.40 4.65 -2.98
N ARG A 159 -10.30 4.13 -2.15
CA ARG A 159 -11.19 4.92 -1.29
C ARG A 159 -10.37 5.76 -0.30
N ARG A 160 -9.35 5.19 0.35
CA ARG A 160 -8.42 5.90 1.25
C ARG A 160 -7.70 7.03 0.53
N LYS A 161 -7.20 6.76 -0.68
CA LYS A 161 -6.56 7.77 -1.53
C LYS A 161 -7.53 8.90 -1.91
N LYS A 162 -8.77 8.58 -2.32
CA LYS A 162 -9.79 9.59 -2.63
C LYS A 162 -10.16 10.42 -1.39
N LEU A 163 -10.27 9.79 -0.23
CA LEU A 163 -10.60 10.49 1.02
C LEU A 163 -9.47 11.42 1.46
N SER A 164 -8.21 11.00 1.33
CA SER A 164 -7.06 11.88 1.61
C SER A 164 -6.99 13.03 0.62
N GLU A 165 -7.18 12.78 -0.68
CA GLU A 165 -7.27 13.82 -1.71
C GLU A 165 -8.41 14.82 -1.44
N ALA A 166 -9.60 14.34 -1.05
CA ALA A 166 -10.74 15.20 -0.70
C ALA A 166 -10.49 16.04 0.55
N LYS A 167 -9.83 15.47 1.58
CA LYS A 167 -9.42 16.22 2.79
C LYS A 167 -8.45 17.34 2.43
N VAL A 168 -7.48 17.08 1.55
CA VAL A 168 -6.56 18.09 1.02
C VAL A 168 -7.32 19.17 0.25
N GLU A 169 -8.26 18.79 -0.62
CA GLU A 169 -9.04 19.75 -1.40
C GLU A 169 -9.89 20.67 -0.50
N ARG A 170 -10.57 20.12 0.53
CA ARG A 170 -11.34 20.92 1.49
C ARG A 170 -10.45 21.96 2.19
N ARG A 171 -9.22 21.60 2.55
CA ARG A 171 -8.27 22.54 3.16
C ARG A 171 -7.81 23.61 2.19
N VAL A 172 -7.48 23.23 0.95
CA VAL A 172 -7.13 24.20 -0.10
C VAL A 172 -8.27 25.20 -0.31
N ARG A 173 -9.53 24.73 -0.35
CA ARG A 173 -10.70 25.63 -0.43
C ARG A 173 -10.81 26.55 0.79
N LYS A 174 -10.61 26.05 2.02
CA LYS A 174 -10.59 26.89 3.23
C LYS A 174 -9.52 27.97 3.16
N PHE A 175 -8.30 27.63 2.71
CA PHE A 175 -7.23 28.61 2.52
C PHE A 175 -7.54 29.61 1.41
N ALA A 176 -8.16 29.18 0.31
CA ALA A 176 -8.58 30.08 -0.77
C ALA A 176 -9.65 31.08 -0.29
N VAL A 177 -10.66 30.60 0.46
CA VAL A 177 -11.70 31.47 1.04
C VAL A 177 -11.11 32.44 2.05
N MET A 178 -10.22 31.97 2.94
CA MET A 178 -9.54 32.84 3.90
C MET A 178 -8.66 33.88 3.20
N GLY A 179 -7.93 33.48 2.16
CA GLY A 179 -7.14 34.41 1.34
C GLY A 179 -8.01 35.45 0.63
N PHE A 180 -9.18 35.05 0.12
CA PHE A 180 -10.16 35.97 -0.47
C PHE A 180 -10.71 36.95 0.55
N LEU A 181 -11.09 36.48 1.75
CA LEU A 181 -11.58 37.33 2.84
C LEU A 181 -10.51 38.36 3.25
N ILE A 182 -9.25 37.94 3.38
CA ILE A 182 -8.14 38.85 3.64
C ILE A 182 -8.02 39.90 2.53
N LEU A 183 -8.07 39.49 1.26
CA LEU A 183 -7.99 40.40 0.12
C LEU A 183 -9.15 41.43 0.14
N LEU A 184 -10.37 40.98 0.43
CA LEU A 184 -11.56 41.83 0.50
C LEU A 184 -11.48 42.81 1.66
N CYS A 185 -11.09 42.36 2.87
CA CYS A 185 -10.87 43.23 4.02
C CYS A 185 -9.77 44.26 3.74
N THR A 186 -8.66 43.86 3.11
CA THR A 186 -7.61 44.82 2.72
C THR A 186 -8.11 45.82 1.69
N GLY A 187 -8.90 45.40 0.70
CA GLY A 187 -9.48 46.32 -0.27
C GLY A 187 -10.44 47.34 0.37
N VAL A 188 -11.38 46.88 1.20
CA VAL A 188 -12.38 47.76 1.83
C VAL A 188 -11.75 48.74 2.82
N VAL A 189 -10.70 48.36 3.53
CA VAL A 189 -10.08 49.22 4.57
C VAL A 189 -8.94 50.06 4.02
N LEU A 190 -8.00 49.49 3.23
CA LEU A 190 -6.85 50.26 2.74
C LEU A 190 -7.22 51.23 1.63
N ILE A 191 -8.17 50.91 0.74
CA ILE A 191 -8.47 51.78 -0.41
C ILE A 191 -8.99 53.15 0.04
N PRO A 192 -9.99 53.26 0.94
CA PRO A 192 -10.45 54.56 1.43
C PRO A 192 -9.38 55.32 2.20
N LEU A 193 -8.56 54.59 2.98
CA LEU A 193 -7.45 55.16 3.73
C LEU A 193 -6.40 55.78 2.78
N MET A 194 -5.97 55.05 1.76
CA MET A 194 -5.01 55.53 0.76
C MET A 194 -5.59 56.64 -0.13
N ALA A 195 -6.89 56.57 -0.41
CA ALA A 195 -7.63 57.60 -1.13
C ALA A 195 -7.60 58.95 -0.40
N SER A 196 -7.71 58.93 0.93
CA SER A 196 -7.66 60.13 1.76
C SER A 196 -6.29 60.84 1.77
N ILE A 197 -5.22 60.14 1.37
CA ILE A 197 -3.83 60.64 1.37
C ILE A 197 -3.39 61.05 -0.07
N GLY A 198 -4.26 60.88 -1.08
CA GLY A 198 -3.96 61.29 -2.47
C GLY A 198 -3.09 60.29 -3.26
N LEU A 199 -2.84 59.08 -2.75
CA LEU A 199 -2.04 58.04 -3.41
C LEU A 199 -2.88 57.04 -4.25
N TRP A 200 -3.88 57.54 -4.98
CA TRP A 200 -4.82 56.70 -5.74
C TRP A 200 -4.16 55.80 -6.79
N SER A 201 -3.15 56.31 -7.51
CA SER A 201 -2.49 55.56 -8.60
C SER A 201 -1.75 54.32 -8.10
N HIS A 202 -1.09 54.41 -6.94
CA HIS A 202 -0.35 53.30 -6.34
C HIS A 202 -1.27 52.27 -5.68
N ALA A 203 -2.37 52.71 -5.07
CA ALA A 203 -3.36 51.81 -4.49
C ALA A 203 -4.05 50.94 -5.57
N CYS A 204 -4.44 51.54 -6.70
CA CYS A 204 -5.06 50.81 -7.81
C CYS A 204 -4.11 49.78 -8.44
N ALA A 205 -2.83 50.12 -8.63
CA ALA A 205 -1.84 49.20 -9.19
C ALA A 205 -1.57 48.00 -8.24
N GLY A 206 -1.42 48.26 -6.94
CA GLY A 206 -1.23 47.21 -5.95
C GLY A 206 -2.41 46.25 -5.85
N LEU A 207 -3.64 46.79 -5.83
CA LEU A 207 -4.84 45.98 -5.77
C LEU A 207 -5.06 45.18 -7.06
N GLY A 208 -4.82 45.79 -8.22
CA GLY A 208 -4.89 45.13 -9.52
C GLY A 208 -3.94 43.95 -9.63
N MET A 209 -2.69 44.11 -9.14
CA MET A 209 -1.72 43.02 -9.10
C MET A 209 -2.10 41.92 -8.11
N ALA A 210 -2.62 42.28 -6.93
CA ALA A 210 -3.09 41.30 -5.95
C ALA A 210 -4.29 40.50 -6.47
N LEU A 211 -5.25 41.18 -7.11
CA LEU A 211 -6.41 40.56 -7.75
C LEU A 211 -5.99 39.67 -8.91
N LEU A 212 -5.06 40.12 -9.77
CA LEU A 212 -4.51 39.31 -10.86
C LEU A 212 -3.81 38.06 -10.33
N CYS A 213 -2.99 38.19 -9.28
CA CYS A 213 -2.35 37.03 -8.63
C CYS A 213 -3.38 36.06 -8.03
N PHE A 214 -4.47 36.58 -7.47
CA PHE A 214 -5.57 35.76 -6.94
C PHE A 214 -6.38 35.07 -8.06
N LEU A 215 -6.67 35.76 -9.16
CA LEU A 215 -7.35 35.19 -10.32
C LEU A 215 -6.48 34.14 -11.02
N LEU A 216 -5.18 34.38 -11.16
CA LEU A 216 -4.22 33.38 -11.65
C LEU A 216 -4.15 32.17 -10.71
N TYR A 217 -4.31 32.36 -9.40
CA TYR A 217 -4.42 31.25 -8.45
C TYR A 217 -5.70 30.43 -8.63
N LEU A 218 -6.84 31.07 -8.88
CA LEU A 218 -8.10 30.38 -9.17
C LEU A 218 -8.09 29.68 -10.54
N ALA A 219 -7.43 30.26 -11.54
CA ALA A 219 -7.35 29.75 -12.90
C ALA A 219 -6.26 28.68 -13.10
N ALA A 220 -5.23 28.65 -12.25
CA ALA A 220 -4.18 27.65 -12.34
C ALA A 220 -4.77 26.24 -12.11
N PRO A 221 -4.48 25.27 -13.00
CA PRO A 221 -4.96 23.90 -12.81
C PRO A 221 -4.48 23.41 -11.45
N ARG A 222 -5.42 22.87 -10.64
CA ARG A 222 -5.25 22.43 -9.23
C ARG A 222 -4.30 21.24 -9.09
N THR A 223 -3.11 21.35 -9.64
CA THR A 223 -2.04 20.38 -9.56
C THR A 223 -1.13 20.76 -8.39
N ARG A 224 -0.51 19.76 -7.75
CA ARG A 224 0.43 19.96 -6.63
C ARG A 224 1.54 20.99 -6.95
N ARG A 225 1.91 21.16 -8.22
CA ARG A 225 2.94 22.12 -8.68
C ARG A 225 2.50 23.58 -8.56
N CYS A 226 1.24 23.90 -8.82
CA CYS A 226 0.74 25.29 -8.77
C CYS A 226 0.73 25.85 -7.34
N VAL A 227 0.46 25.01 -6.32
CA VAL A 227 0.54 25.42 -4.91
C VAL A 227 1.97 25.81 -4.51
N CYS A 228 2.98 25.12 -5.06
CA CYS A 228 4.38 25.41 -4.78
C CYS A 228 4.84 26.71 -5.44
N ILE A 229 4.47 26.91 -6.72
CA ILE A 229 4.75 28.15 -7.47
C ILE A 229 4.07 29.33 -6.76
N PHE A 230 2.82 29.16 -6.32
CA PHE A 230 2.09 30.21 -5.60
C PHE A 230 2.77 30.58 -4.28
N LYS A 231 3.17 29.61 -3.44
CA LYS A 231 3.93 29.90 -2.20
C LYS A 231 5.28 30.59 -2.46
N ALA A 232 5.89 30.36 -3.63
CA ALA A 232 7.11 31.07 -4.03
C ALA A 232 6.80 32.50 -4.49
N VAL A 233 5.76 32.67 -5.31
CA VAL A 233 5.30 33.98 -5.80
C VAL A 233 4.80 34.86 -4.66
N THR A 234 4.00 34.36 -3.71
CA THR A 234 3.58 35.13 -2.53
C THR A 234 4.75 35.54 -1.65
N ARG A 235 5.80 34.72 -1.55
CA ARG A 235 7.05 35.09 -0.83
C ARG A 235 7.81 36.18 -1.57
N ILE A 236 7.91 36.10 -2.89
CA ILE A 236 8.54 37.13 -3.72
C ILE A 236 7.75 38.43 -3.59
N LEU A 237 6.42 38.38 -3.73
CA LEU A 237 5.54 39.54 -3.61
C LEU A 237 5.57 40.16 -2.21
N ALA A 238 5.65 39.35 -1.14
CA ALA A 238 5.81 39.84 0.23
C ALA A 238 7.13 40.58 0.41
N ARG A 239 8.23 40.02 -0.10
CA ARG A 239 9.56 40.65 -0.05
C ARG A 239 9.61 41.94 -0.87
N CYS A 240 9.04 41.92 -2.07
CA CYS A 240 8.91 43.11 -2.90
C CYS A 240 8.04 44.16 -2.22
N GLY A 241 6.88 43.78 -1.66
CA GLY A 241 5.97 44.69 -0.96
C GLY A 241 6.62 45.37 0.24
N ILE A 242 7.35 44.61 1.07
CA ILE A 242 8.10 45.15 2.21
C ILE A 242 9.20 46.10 1.72
N ALA A 243 10.01 45.69 0.75
CA ALA A 243 11.09 46.52 0.22
C ALA A 243 10.58 47.83 -0.40
N THR A 244 9.47 47.75 -1.15
CA THR A 244 8.85 48.93 -1.77
C THR A 244 8.25 49.85 -0.69
N GLY A 245 7.55 49.28 0.31
CA GLY A 245 7.00 50.06 1.43
C GLY A 245 8.07 50.78 2.25
N VAL A 246 9.19 50.11 2.55
CA VAL A 246 10.33 50.73 3.24
C VAL A 246 10.97 51.82 2.37
N ALA A 247 11.19 51.55 1.08
CA ALA A 247 11.76 52.54 0.17
C ALA A 247 10.86 53.78 0.07
N THR A 248 9.54 53.62 -0.11
CA THR A 248 8.60 54.74 -0.16
C THR A 248 8.57 55.51 1.16
N ALA A 249 8.59 54.83 2.30
CA ALA A 249 8.64 55.48 3.61
C ALA A 249 9.92 56.31 3.81
N VAL A 250 11.08 55.76 3.42
CA VAL A 250 12.37 56.45 3.44
C VAL A 250 12.37 57.65 2.48
N THR A 251 11.86 57.48 1.26
CA THR A 251 11.77 58.57 0.27
C THR A 251 10.86 59.70 0.77
N LEU A 252 9.70 59.38 1.36
CA LEU A 252 8.80 60.38 1.95
C LEU A 252 9.44 61.09 3.15
N LEU A 253 10.21 60.37 3.98
CA LEU A 253 10.97 60.96 5.08
C LEU A 253 12.03 61.93 4.55
N VAL A 254 12.82 61.51 3.55
CA VAL A 254 13.88 62.33 2.95
C VAL A 254 13.32 63.57 2.27
N LEU A 255 12.28 63.43 1.45
CA LEU A 255 11.65 64.57 0.77
C LEU A 255 11.06 65.59 1.76
N ARG A 256 10.56 65.13 2.91
CA ARG A 256 9.98 66.00 3.93
C ARG A 256 11.03 66.67 4.81
N VAL A 257 12.13 66.00 5.10
CA VAL A 257 13.31 66.60 5.76
C VAL A 257 13.90 67.68 4.86
N GLN A 258 13.99 67.43 3.55
CA GLN A 258 14.49 68.41 2.58
C GLN A 258 13.55 69.60 2.38
N SER A 259 12.23 69.42 2.44
CA SER A 259 11.28 70.52 2.20
C SER A 259 11.13 71.48 3.39
N ASN A 260 11.36 71.00 4.62
CA ASN A 260 10.99 71.74 5.82
C ASN A 260 12.15 72.23 6.69
N GLY A 261 13.41 71.88 6.38
CA GLY A 261 14.56 72.35 7.16
C GLY A 261 14.38 72.14 8.68
N LEU A 262 13.81 71.00 9.07
CA LEU A 262 13.39 70.73 10.44
C LEU A 262 14.60 70.31 11.29
N GLU A 263 14.99 71.17 12.24
CA GLU A 263 16.01 70.88 13.25
C GLU A 263 15.45 70.14 14.48
N ASP A 264 14.13 69.96 14.63
CA ASP A 264 13.55 69.34 15.82
C ASP A 264 12.47 68.24 15.55
N PRO A 265 12.73 66.96 15.89
CA PRO A 265 11.80 65.85 15.69
C PRO A 265 10.55 65.88 16.57
N GLU A 266 10.54 66.63 17.69
CA GLU A 266 9.34 66.71 18.55
C GLU A 266 8.19 67.48 17.91
N GLU A 267 8.50 68.48 17.08
CA GLU A 267 7.51 69.30 16.39
C GLU A 267 6.77 68.51 15.28
N LEU A 268 7.45 67.53 14.67
CA LEU A 268 6.89 66.65 13.65
C LEU A 268 5.78 65.74 14.21
N VAL A 269 5.97 65.19 15.41
CA VAL A 269 4.98 64.33 16.07
C VAL A 269 3.76 65.14 16.52
N ARG A 270 3.99 66.38 16.98
CA ARG A 270 2.93 67.26 17.47
C ARG A 270 2.01 67.76 16.35
N ASN A 271 2.57 68.08 15.17
CA ASN A 271 1.80 68.65 14.06
C ASN A 271 1.10 67.59 13.18
N HIS A 272 1.56 66.33 13.20
CA HIS A 272 0.97 65.26 12.37
C HIS A 272 0.83 63.90 13.08
N PRO A 273 0.07 63.83 14.20
CA PRO A 273 -0.05 62.61 15.01
C PRO A 273 -0.64 61.43 14.22
N MET A 274 -1.52 61.68 13.25
CA MET A 274 -2.09 60.64 12.38
C MET A 274 -1.06 60.00 11.44
N GLY A 275 -0.10 60.79 10.92
CA GLY A 275 0.96 60.26 10.06
C GLY A 275 1.90 59.32 10.84
N TYR A 276 2.21 59.68 12.08
CA TYR A 276 3.04 58.87 12.97
C TYR A 276 2.32 57.59 13.42
N LEU A 277 1.02 57.66 13.76
CA LEU A 277 0.20 56.49 14.05
C LEU A 277 0.08 55.55 12.85
N LEU A 278 -0.10 56.08 11.63
CA LEU A 278 -0.07 55.30 10.39
C LEU A 278 1.28 54.61 10.18
N PHE A 279 2.39 55.30 10.42
CA PHE A 279 3.72 54.73 10.31
C PHE A 279 3.95 53.60 11.32
N LEU A 280 3.53 53.77 12.57
CA LEU A 280 3.60 52.72 13.60
C LEU A 280 2.68 51.55 13.26
N PHE A 281 1.47 51.81 12.76
CA PHE A 281 0.52 50.77 12.39
C PHE A 281 1.00 49.98 11.17
N PHE A 282 1.51 50.65 10.13
CA PHE A 282 2.09 49.98 8.96
C PHE A 282 3.41 49.28 9.30
N GLY A 283 4.25 49.84 10.18
CA GLY A 283 5.46 49.18 10.68
C GLY A 283 5.14 47.92 11.48
N ALA A 284 4.15 47.98 12.38
CA ALA A 284 3.70 46.84 13.16
C ALA A 284 2.98 45.79 12.30
N PHE A 285 2.13 46.22 11.36
CA PHE A 285 1.44 45.34 10.42
C PHE A 285 2.43 44.68 9.46
N ALA A 286 3.35 45.44 8.87
CA ALA A 286 4.41 44.90 8.01
C ALA A 286 5.36 44.00 8.80
N GLY A 287 5.68 44.31 10.05
CA GLY A 287 6.48 43.44 10.93
C GLY A 287 5.77 42.13 11.26
N THR A 288 4.45 42.18 11.51
CA THR A 288 3.61 41.00 11.79
C THR A 288 3.41 40.16 10.52
N LEU A 289 3.19 40.81 9.38
CA LEU A 289 3.05 40.18 8.07
C LEU A 289 4.39 39.59 7.61
N ALA A 290 5.51 40.28 7.83
CA ALA A 290 6.86 39.80 7.56
C ALA A 290 7.21 38.59 8.43
N ARG A 291 6.91 38.60 9.73
CA ARG A 291 7.04 37.41 10.60
C ARG A 291 6.13 36.26 10.19
N SER A 292 4.96 36.56 9.60
CA SER A 292 4.02 35.54 9.11
C SER A 292 4.38 34.99 7.72
N LEU A 293 5.14 35.75 6.90
CA LEU A 293 5.45 35.42 5.49
C LEU A 293 6.93 35.09 5.23
N LEU A 294 7.85 35.48 6.10
CA LEU A 294 9.26 35.09 6.07
C LEU A 294 9.46 33.98 7.09
N PRO A 295 9.48 32.69 6.68
CA PRO A 295 9.87 31.62 7.57
C PRO A 295 11.37 31.75 7.89
N ASP A 296 11.71 31.59 9.17
CA ASP A 296 13.09 31.49 9.65
C ASP A 296 13.74 30.21 9.07
N GLY A 297 14.64 30.34 8.09
CA GLY A 297 15.58 29.27 7.72
C GLY A 297 15.71 28.90 6.22
N PRO A 298 16.73 28.08 5.86
CA PRO A 298 17.10 27.76 4.48
C PRO A 298 16.01 26.93 3.77
N ALA A 299 15.37 27.58 2.79
CA ALA A 299 14.12 27.19 2.13
C ALA A 299 14.08 25.87 1.33
N ARG A 300 15.16 25.08 1.30
CA ARG A 300 15.17 23.76 0.64
C ARG A 300 14.64 22.66 1.56
N ASP A 301 14.79 22.82 2.88
CA ASP A 301 14.24 21.88 3.85
C ASP A 301 12.76 22.14 4.13
N ASP A 302 12.28 23.39 4.08
CA ASP A 302 10.87 23.72 4.37
C ASP A 302 9.84 23.10 3.42
N LEU A 303 10.18 22.95 2.13
CA LEU A 303 9.29 22.27 1.17
C LEU A 303 9.24 20.77 1.45
N ARG A 304 10.33 20.20 1.96
CA ARG A 304 10.43 18.81 2.41
C ARG A 304 9.71 18.62 3.74
N VAL A 305 9.83 19.58 4.67
CA VAL A 305 9.15 19.63 5.97
C VAL A 305 7.66 19.81 5.83
N GLU A 306 7.17 20.69 4.93
CA GLU A 306 5.74 20.88 4.68
C GLU A 306 5.13 19.69 3.91
N SER A 307 5.87 19.09 2.96
CA SER A 307 5.43 17.86 2.29
C SER A 307 5.46 16.68 3.26
N ARG A 308 6.46 16.60 4.15
CA ARG A 308 6.46 15.68 5.31
C ARG A 308 5.30 15.98 6.24
N ARG A 309 5.00 17.23 6.55
CA ARG A 309 3.87 17.64 7.41
C ARG A 309 2.53 17.24 6.82
N ARG A 310 2.36 17.33 5.49
CA ARG A 310 1.18 16.78 4.81
C ARG A 310 1.16 15.26 4.83
N LEU A 311 2.30 14.61 4.59
CA LEU A 311 2.45 13.18 4.85
C LEU A 311 2.16 12.85 6.31
N LEU A 312 2.40 13.74 7.28
CA LEU A 312 2.21 13.50 8.70
C LEU A 312 0.76 13.63 9.15
N GLU A 313 0.06 14.62 8.59
CA GLU A 313 -1.38 14.80 8.78
C GLU A 313 -2.20 13.82 7.91
N GLU A 314 -1.60 13.24 6.86
CA GLU A 314 -2.12 12.10 6.09
C GLU A 314 -1.70 10.75 6.68
N THR A 315 -0.58 10.70 7.41
CA THR A 315 -0.14 9.48 8.07
C THR A 315 -0.97 9.27 9.32
N ILE A 316 -1.15 8.00 9.59
CA ILE A 316 -1.69 7.36 10.79
C ILE A 316 -1.01 7.75 12.11
N VAL A 317 -0.49 8.98 12.30
CA VAL A 317 -0.01 9.46 13.60
C VAL A 317 -1.13 9.27 14.60
N PHE A 318 -0.84 8.45 15.59
CA PHE A 318 -1.79 8.11 16.63
C PHE A 318 -1.00 8.00 17.92
N GLN A 319 -1.31 8.87 18.89
CA GLN A 319 -0.62 8.90 20.18
C GLN A 319 -1.35 8.07 21.24
N GLY A 320 -2.33 7.25 20.83
CA GLY A 320 -3.27 6.63 21.74
C GLY A 320 -4.37 7.59 22.20
N ARG A 321 -5.48 7.00 22.66
CA ARG A 321 -6.55 7.65 23.39
C ARG A 321 -7.15 6.65 24.37
N VAL A 322 -6.83 6.85 25.64
CA VAL A 322 -7.36 6.02 26.73
C VAL A 322 -8.66 6.63 27.25
N MET A 323 -9.73 5.83 27.28
CA MET A 323 -11.00 6.19 27.90
C MET A 323 -10.90 6.00 29.42
N GLU A 324 -11.49 6.91 30.18
CA GLU A 324 -11.38 6.92 31.66
C GLU A 324 -12.44 6.06 32.37
N GLU A 325 -13.35 5.46 31.59
CA GLU A 325 -14.40 4.58 32.10
C GLU A 325 -13.83 3.20 32.48
N PRO A 326 -14.00 2.74 33.74
CA PRO A 326 -13.54 1.42 34.17
C PRO A 326 -14.21 0.27 33.43
N GLY A 327 -13.49 -0.84 33.27
CA GLY A 327 -13.97 -2.05 32.60
C GLY A 327 -14.12 -1.96 31.08
N LYS A 328 -13.80 -0.81 30.46
CA LYS A 328 -13.78 -0.70 29.00
C LYS A 328 -12.56 -1.41 28.42
N PRO A 329 -12.70 -2.12 27.28
CA PRO A 329 -11.55 -2.72 26.62
C PRO A 329 -10.62 -1.62 26.07
N CYS A 330 -9.32 -1.76 26.35
CA CYS A 330 -8.27 -0.86 25.90
C CYS A 330 -7.25 -1.63 25.06
N ILE A 331 -7.10 -1.25 23.80
CA ILE A 331 -6.19 -1.92 22.87
C ILE A 331 -4.77 -1.45 23.14
N THR A 332 -3.95 -2.33 23.72
CA THR A 332 -2.58 -2.03 24.14
C THR A 332 -1.53 -2.49 23.16
N SER A 333 -1.80 -3.50 22.34
CA SER A 333 -0.88 -3.94 21.28
C SER A 333 -1.64 -4.26 20.00
N TRP A 334 -1.09 -3.83 18.87
CA TRP A 334 -1.74 -4.00 17.56
C TRP A 334 -0.80 -4.41 16.43
N PRO A 335 -1.23 -5.36 15.57
CA PRO A 335 -0.43 -5.81 14.44
C PRO A 335 -0.41 -4.80 13.28
N GLY A 336 0.69 -4.04 13.16
CA GLY A 336 0.86 -3.00 12.15
C GLY A 336 0.77 -3.46 10.68
N LYS A 337 0.79 -4.77 10.39
CA LYS A 337 0.64 -5.30 9.01
C LYS A 337 -0.79 -5.17 8.46
N TYR A 338 -1.79 -4.99 9.32
CA TYR A 338 -3.20 -4.86 8.96
C TYR A 338 -3.61 -3.38 8.88
N ALA A 339 -3.12 -2.68 7.86
CA ALA A 339 -3.32 -1.23 7.71
C ALA A 339 -4.82 -0.84 7.69
N THR A 340 -5.67 -1.61 7.01
CA THR A 340 -7.12 -1.35 6.97
C THR A 340 -7.77 -1.49 8.35
N ALA A 341 -7.44 -2.55 9.08
CA ALA A 341 -7.98 -2.75 10.42
C ALA A 341 -7.45 -1.68 11.40
N TRP A 342 -6.21 -1.23 11.23
CA TRP A 342 -5.64 -0.12 11.97
C TRP A 342 -6.38 1.20 11.71
N ASP A 343 -6.74 1.51 10.47
CA ASP A 343 -7.52 2.71 10.14
C ASP A 343 -8.87 2.69 10.88
N CYS A 344 -9.57 1.55 10.87
CA CYS A 344 -10.82 1.37 11.61
C CYS A 344 -10.64 1.57 13.11
N LEU A 345 -9.58 0.99 13.69
CA LEU A 345 -9.23 1.19 15.10
C LEU A 345 -9.05 2.67 15.44
N VAL A 346 -8.26 3.38 14.64
CA VAL A 346 -7.95 4.79 14.88
C VAL A 346 -9.18 5.67 14.74
N ASP A 347 -10.04 5.41 13.74
CA ASP A 347 -11.27 6.17 13.55
C ASP A 347 -12.25 5.95 14.72
N SER A 348 -12.53 4.70 15.12
CA SER A 348 -13.36 4.40 16.30
C SER A 348 -12.77 4.99 17.60
N ALA A 349 -11.44 4.97 17.76
CA ALA A 349 -10.80 5.60 18.92
C ALA A 349 -10.94 7.13 18.93
N ARG A 350 -10.88 7.79 17.76
CA ARG A 350 -11.11 9.24 17.63
C ARG A 350 -12.57 9.62 17.84
N GLU A 351 -13.50 8.72 17.56
CA GLU A 351 -14.92 8.89 17.85
C GLU A 351 -15.26 8.60 19.31
N GLY A 352 -14.31 8.00 20.06
CA GLY A 352 -14.47 7.68 21.48
C GLY A 352 -15.23 6.38 21.72
N GLU A 353 -15.35 5.55 20.69
CA GLU A 353 -16.00 4.23 20.76
C GLU A 353 -15.04 3.15 21.30
N THR A 354 -13.74 3.32 21.05
CA THR A 354 -12.70 2.34 21.39
C THR A 354 -11.56 3.01 22.16
N SER A 355 -11.20 2.47 23.32
CA SER A 355 -9.99 2.88 24.04
C SER A 355 -8.76 2.21 23.42
N ALA A 356 -7.69 2.96 23.21
CA ALA A 356 -6.47 2.45 22.58
C ALA A 356 -5.21 3.12 23.14
N ALA A 357 -4.30 2.34 23.71
CA ALA A 357 -3.01 2.81 24.21
C ALA A 357 -1.89 2.76 23.16
N VAL A 358 -2.11 2.05 22.05
CA VAL A 358 -1.15 1.91 20.94
C VAL A 358 -0.71 3.25 20.37
N VAL A 359 0.59 3.34 20.05
CA VAL A 359 1.22 4.56 19.56
C VAL A 359 1.89 4.29 18.22
N PHE A 360 1.64 5.13 17.22
CA PHE A 360 2.31 5.09 15.93
C PHE A 360 2.87 6.46 15.56
N LEU A 361 4.20 6.55 15.48
CA LEU A 361 4.94 7.78 15.17
C LEU A 361 5.72 7.60 13.85
N PRO A 362 5.10 7.87 12.69
CA PRO A 362 5.73 7.72 11.39
C PRO A 362 6.89 8.70 11.17
N GLU A 363 7.69 8.39 10.14
CA GLU A 363 8.79 9.24 9.69
C GLU A 363 8.32 10.67 9.43
N GLY A 364 9.07 11.61 10.01
CA GLY A 364 8.81 13.05 9.90
C GLY A 364 8.04 13.64 11.08
N THR A 365 7.42 12.82 11.94
CA THR A 365 6.75 13.37 13.13
C THR A 365 7.77 14.10 13.99
N LYS A 366 7.32 15.09 14.77
CA LYS A 366 8.19 15.83 15.71
C LYS A 366 8.94 14.88 16.65
N GLU A 367 8.37 13.72 16.92
CA GLU A 367 8.90 12.72 17.85
C GLU A 367 9.66 11.57 17.15
N PHE A 368 9.65 11.48 15.82
CA PHE A 368 10.43 10.50 15.07
C PHE A 368 11.93 10.76 15.25
N GLY A 369 12.70 9.69 15.47
CA GLY A 369 14.14 9.75 15.73
C GLY A 369 14.51 10.21 17.15
N LYS A 370 13.52 10.55 18.00
CA LYS A 370 13.80 10.88 19.39
C LYS A 370 13.88 9.64 20.26
N HIS A 371 14.81 9.68 21.20
CA HIS A 371 15.03 8.64 22.19
C HIS A 371 14.51 9.10 23.55
N SER A 372 13.96 8.16 24.32
CA SER A 372 13.57 8.40 25.72
C SER A 372 14.49 7.60 26.62
N THR A 373 15.01 8.27 27.65
CA THR A 373 15.83 7.63 28.68
C THR A 373 15.01 6.60 29.43
N ILE A 374 15.67 5.52 29.87
CA ILE A 374 15.04 4.51 30.71
C ILE A 374 15.05 5.05 32.15
N PRO A 375 13.90 5.07 32.85
CA PRO A 375 13.87 5.42 34.27
C PRO A 375 14.75 4.45 35.07
N PRO A 376 15.59 4.92 36.03
CA PRO A 376 16.43 4.04 36.84
C PRO A 376 15.65 2.94 37.59
N SER A 377 14.39 3.21 37.92
CA SER A 377 13.47 2.26 38.56
C SER A 377 13.17 1.01 37.73
N GLU A 378 13.39 1.04 36.41
CA GLU A 378 13.16 -0.13 35.56
C GLU A 378 14.28 -1.18 35.70
N GLY A 379 15.47 -0.77 36.16
CA GLY A 379 16.61 -1.66 36.34
C GLY A 379 17.10 -2.32 35.04
N LEU A 380 16.91 -1.67 33.89
CA LEU A 380 17.28 -2.17 32.58
C LEU A 380 18.58 -1.52 32.07
N ALA A 381 19.31 -2.25 31.25
CA ALA A 381 20.52 -1.74 30.61
C ALA A 381 20.23 -0.82 29.41
N GLY A 382 21.12 0.14 29.17
CA GLY A 382 21.11 1.03 28.01
C GLY A 382 20.70 2.48 28.33
N ASP A 383 21.09 3.41 27.47
CA ASP A 383 20.80 4.84 27.65
C ASP A 383 19.36 5.20 27.27
N CYS A 384 18.70 4.38 26.46
CA CYS A 384 17.33 4.57 26.01
C CYS A 384 16.62 3.25 25.73
N TRP A 385 15.29 3.30 25.62
CA TRP A 385 14.46 2.11 25.39
C TRP A 385 14.81 1.30 24.12
N CYS A 386 15.57 1.83 23.16
CA CYS A 386 15.94 1.04 21.99
C CYS A 386 16.74 -0.23 22.35
N THR A 387 17.61 -0.17 23.36
CA THR A 387 18.44 -1.32 23.75
C THR A 387 17.62 -2.50 24.25
N PRO A 388 16.73 -2.37 25.26
CA PRO A 388 15.89 -3.48 25.69
C PRO A 388 14.90 -3.94 24.61
N LEU A 389 14.39 -3.03 23.77
CA LEU A 389 13.38 -3.36 22.75
C LEU A 389 13.97 -4.07 21.53
N TYR A 390 15.11 -3.57 21.04
CA TYR A 390 15.65 -3.93 19.72
C TYR A 390 17.08 -4.45 19.77
N GLY A 391 17.72 -4.41 20.94
CA GLY A 391 19.12 -4.78 21.16
C GLY A 391 20.12 -3.67 20.83
N GLU A 392 19.71 -2.64 20.09
CA GLU A 392 20.56 -1.53 19.66
C GLU A 392 19.75 -0.25 19.44
N GLN A 393 20.44 0.90 19.39
CA GLN A 393 19.80 2.18 19.10
C GLN A 393 19.31 2.25 17.66
N LYS A 394 18.01 2.52 17.46
CA LYS A 394 17.39 2.58 16.13
C LYS A 394 17.21 4.03 15.65
N PRO A 395 17.42 4.33 14.35
CA PRO A 395 17.37 5.70 13.83
C PRO A 395 15.98 6.35 13.88
N TRP A 396 14.92 5.55 13.98
CA TRP A 396 13.54 6.03 14.17
C TRP A 396 13.21 6.39 15.62
N GLY A 397 14.11 6.15 16.57
CA GLY A 397 13.92 6.50 17.97
C GLY A 397 13.00 5.55 18.75
N CYS A 398 12.95 5.74 20.07
CA CYS A 398 12.07 5.00 20.99
C CYS A 398 11.10 5.91 21.76
N LYS A 399 10.89 7.16 21.33
CA LYS A 399 9.94 8.06 22.00
C LYS A 399 8.50 7.55 22.00
N TRP A 400 8.11 6.81 20.96
CA TRP A 400 6.80 6.16 20.87
C TRP A 400 6.54 5.20 22.04
N TRP A 401 7.58 4.50 22.52
CA TRP A 401 7.49 3.54 23.61
C TRP A 401 7.17 4.22 24.95
N ALA A 402 7.79 5.37 25.22
CA ALA A 402 7.50 6.11 26.45
C ALA A 402 6.05 6.62 26.49
N LEU A 403 5.53 7.10 25.34
CA LEU A 403 4.11 7.48 25.22
C LEU A 403 3.18 6.28 25.36
N TRP A 404 3.58 5.13 24.81
CA TRP A 404 2.84 3.90 24.94
C TRP A 404 2.76 3.43 26.40
N ILE A 405 3.87 3.42 27.15
CA ILE A 405 3.89 3.14 28.59
C ILE A 405 2.93 4.08 29.32
N GLU A 406 3.02 5.39 29.09
CA GLU A 406 2.15 6.38 29.73
C GLU A 406 0.66 6.07 29.51
N ASN A 407 0.29 5.70 28.28
CA ASN A 407 -1.08 5.30 27.97
C ASN A 407 -1.49 3.99 28.65
N VAL A 408 -0.61 2.99 28.67
CA VAL A 408 -0.90 1.71 29.34
C VAL A 408 -1.09 1.91 30.83
N GLU A 409 -0.20 2.66 31.48
CA GLU A 409 -0.30 2.99 32.91
C GLU A 409 -1.59 3.76 33.19
N LYS A 410 -1.96 4.73 32.34
CA LYS A 410 -3.26 5.42 32.44
C LYS A 410 -4.43 4.44 32.31
N ALA A 411 -4.38 3.51 31.37
CA ALA A 411 -5.44 2.52 31.17
C ALA A 411 -5.60 1.61 32.40
N VAL A 412 -4.49 1.16 32.99
CA VAL A 412 -4.48 0.37 34.24
C VAL A 412 -5.06 1.19 35.39
N GLN A 413 -4.64 2.46 35.55
CA GLN A 413 -5.16 3.35 36.59
C GLN A 413 -6.68 3.58 36.46
N CYS A 414 -7.20 3.67 35.23
CA CYS A 414 -8.63 3.78 34.96
C CYS A 414 -9.39 2.45 35.11
N GLY A 415 -8.71 1.34 35.39
CA GLY A 415 -9.33 0.02 35.51
C GLY A 415 -9.82 -0.55 34.18
N ALA A 416 -9.18 -0.20 33.07
CA ALA A 416 -9.52 -0.71 31.73
C ALA A 416 -9.07 -2.17 31.54
N GLU A 417 -9.76 -2.91 30.68
CA GLU A 417 -9.39 -4.27 30.31
C GLU A 417 -8.38 -4.24 29.16
N LEU A 418 -7.11 -4.61 29.41
CA LEU A 418 -6.07 -4.51 28.39
C LEU A 418 -6.23 -5.62 27.33
N HIS A 419 -6.21 -5.27 26.05
CA HIS A 419 -6.36 -6.19 24.92
C HIS A 419 -5.10 -6.18 24.04
N VAL A 420 -4.55 -7.37 23.79
CA VAL A 420 -3.39 -7.59 22.90
C VAL A 420 -3.85 -8.34 21.67
N TYR A 421 -3.70 -7.73 20.49
CA TYR A 421 -4.07 -8.36 19.22
C TYR A 421 -2.91 -9.12 18.59
N PHE A 422 -3.16 -10.40 18.30
CA PHE A 422 -2.24 -11.30 17.60
C PHE A 422 -2.60 -11.39 16.11
N PHE A 423 -1.65 -11.86 15.31
CA PHE A 423 -1.91 -12.20 13.91
C PHE A 423 -2.98 -13.28 13.81
N GLN A 424 -3.62 -13.33 12.63
CA GLN A 424 -4.69 -14.27 12.35
C GLN A 424 -4.26 -15.71 12.62
N GLN A 425 -5.04 -16.42 13.43
CA GLN A 425 -4.82 -17.82 13.86
C GLN A 425 -3.53 -18.05 14.65
N ALA A 426 -2.92 -17.00 15.18
CA ALA A 426 -1.64 -17.05 15.91
C ALA A 426 -1.77 -16.47 17.33
N CYS A 427 -2.96 -16.55 17.92
CA CYS A 427 -3.20 -16.15 19.31
C CYS A 427 -2.28 -16.95 20.26
N GLY A 428 -1.61 -16.25 21.17
CA GLY A 428 -0.66 -16.84 22.11
C GLY A 428 0.73 -17.20 21.54
N GLN A 429 0.95 -17.01 20.23
CA GLN A 429 2.23 -17.32 19.58
C GLN A 429 3.11 -16.08 19.42
N GLY A 430 4.42 -16.28 19.22
CA GLY A 430 5.33 -15.21 18.88
C GLY A 430 5.83 -14.37 20.04
N LYS A 431 5.52 -14.74 21.28
CA LYS A 431 6.07 -14.08 22.48
C LYS A 431 7.57 -14.33 22.60
N VAL A 432 8.29 -13.35 23.14
CA VAL A 432 9.70 -13.52 23.56
C VAL A 432 9.73 -14.17 24.94
N GLU A 433 10.88 -14.71 25.35
CA GLU A 433 11.01 -15.39 26.65
C GLU A 433 10.69 -14.46 27.83
N ASN A 434 11.21 -13.23 27.79
CA ASN A 434 10.91 -12.16 28.73
C ASN A 434 11.38 -10.80 28.17
N PHE A 435 11.11 -9.71 28.90
CA PHE A 435 11.48 -8.38 28.42
C PHE A 435 13.01 -8.17 28.33
N ASP A 436 13.81 -8.85 29.16
CA ASP A 436 15.27 -8.72 29.14
C ASP A 436 15.91 -9.45 27.93
N THR A 437 15.22 -10.42 27.33
CA THR A 437 15.66 -11.12 26.12
C THR A 437 15.19 -10.46 24.82
N ALA A 438 14.14 -9.64 24.87
CA ALA A 438 13.46 -9.05 23.72
C ALA A 438 14.43 -8.42 22.70
N GLY A 439 15.37 -7.60 23.17
CA GLY A 439 16.36 -6.95 22.31
C GLY A 439 17.29 -7.92 21.60
N ARG A 440 17.78 -8.97 22.29
CA ARG A 440 18.65 -10.00 21.68
C ARG A 440 17.89 -10.85 20.68
N GLU A 441 16.66 -11.23 21.00
CA GLU A 441 15.78 -11.97 20.09
C GLU A 441 15.46 -11.14 18.85
N ASN A 442 15.21 -9.83 18.99
CA ASN A 442 15.02 -8.94 17.85
C ASN A 442 16.27 -8.89 16.95
N LEU A 443 17.48 -8.75 17.51
CA LEU A 443 18.72 -8.77 16.72
C LEU A 443 18.89 -10.10 15.98
N ARG A 444 18.60 -11.23 16.62
CA ARG A 444 18.63 -12.54 15.97
C ARG A 444 17.64 -12.60 14.80
N MET A 445 16.42 -12.13 15.01
CA MET A 445 15.38 -12.06 13.97
C MET A 445 15.80 -11.18 12.79
N GLU A 446 16.34 -9.99 13.05
CA GLU A 446 16.84 -9.09 12.01
C GLU A 446 18.02 -9.72 11.25
N ALA A 447 18.94 -10.38 11.94
CA ALA A 447 20.05 -11.10 11.30
C ALA A 447 19.56 -12.23 10.38
N ILE A 448 18.52 -12.98 10.79
CA ILE A 448 17.90 -13.99 9.93
C ILE A 448 17.23 -13.31 8.73
N ILE A 449 16.39 -12.29 8.94
CA ILE A 449 15.67 -11.58 7.86
C ILE A 449 16.63 -10.93 6.86
N ALA A 450 17.77 -10.41 7.30
CA ALA A 450 18.80 -9.83 6.43
C ALA A 450 19.39 -10.86 5.44
N ARG A 451 19.24 -12.17 5.71
CA ARG A 451 19.63 -13.23 4.78
C ARG A 451 18.66 -13.39 3.61
N MET A 452 17.50 -12.72 3.60
CA MET A 452 16.55 -12.76 2.49
C MET A 452 17.22 -12.36 1.16
N ASN A 453 18.07 -11.33 1.15
CA ASN A 453 18.79 -10.92 -0.06
C ASN A 453 19.72 -12.02 -0.57
N LYS A 454 20.42 -12.73 0.33
CA LYS A 454 21.28 -13.87 -0.02
C LYS A 454 20.45 -15.05 -0.55
N PHE A 455 19.26 -15.26 0.02
CA PHE A 455 18.32 -16.27 -0.48
C PHE A 455 17.85 -15.94 -1.90
N GLU A 456 17.55 -14.68 -2.21
CA GLU A 456 17.18 -14.28 -3.57
C GLU A 456 18.29 -14.51 -4.61
N GLU A 457 19.55 -14.51 -4.18
CA GLU A 457 20.72 -14.83 -4.99
C GLU A 457 21.03 -16.34 -5.06
N SER A 458 20.36 -17.16 -4.25
CA SER A 458 20.63 -18.60 -4.13
C SER A 458 20.20 -19.40 -5.37
N GLU A 459 20.75 -20.61 -5.52
CA GLU A 459 20.33 -21.53 -6.58
C GLU A 459 18.87 -21.96 -6.40
N GLU A 460 18.43 -22.17 -5.17
CA GLU A 460 17.07 -22.58 -4.83
C GLU A 460 16.04 -21.54 -5.28
N TYR A 461 16.30 -20.25 -5.06
CA TYR A 461 15.40 -19.19 -5.53
C TYR A 461 15.45 -19.04 -7.06
N ARG A 462 16.63 -19.16 -7.69
CA ARG A 462 16.75 -19.18 -9.16
C ARG A 462 15.96 -20.32 -9.78
N CYS A 463 16.04 -21.53 -9.24
CA CYS A 463 15.23 -22.66 -9.69
C CYS A 463 13.73 -22.39 -9.54
N ALA A 464 13.29 -21.75 -8.45
CA ALA A 464 11.89 -21.34 -8.29
C ALA A 464 11.48 -20.23 -9.27
N SER A 465 12.38 -19.30 -9.56
CA SER A 465 12.22 -18.25 -10.58
C SER A 465 12.06 -18.83 -11.97
N ASP A 466 12.95 -19.74 -12.38
CA ASP A 466 12.89 -20.46 -13.65
C ASP A 466 11.63 -21.34 -13.74
N ALA A 467 11.19 -21.86 -12.60
CA ALA A 467 9.92 -22.57 -12.49
C ALA A 467 8.70 -21.61 -12.55
N GLY A 468 8.87 -20.29 -12.49
CA GLY A 468 7.77 -19.34 -12.66
C GLY A 468 7.08 -18.90 -11.38
N ILE A 469 7.77 -18.88 -10.23
CA ILE A 469 7.26 -18.19 -9.02
C ILE A 469 6.80 -16.76 -9.31
N GLU A 470 7.46 -16.09 -10.26
CA GLU A 470 7.17 -14.74 -10.71
C GLU A 470 5.79 -14.59 -11.38
N ASN A 471 5.18 -15.71 -11.82
CA ASN A 471 3.82 -15.75 -12.37
C ASN A 471 2.73 -15.72 -11.29
N LEU A 472 3.09 -15.89 -10.00
CA LEU A 472 2.13 -15.78 -8.90
C LEU A 472 1.63 -14.34 -8.75
N CYS A 473 0.39 -14.21 -8.26
CA CYS A 473 -0.21 -12.91 -8.02
C CYS A 473 0.64 -12.08 -7.03
N LYS A 474 1.05 -10.88 -7.45
CA LYS A 474 1.81 -9.91 -6.64
C LYS A 474 0.91 -8.89 -5.92
N ASN A 475 -0.40 -8.91 -6.19
CA ASN A 475 -1.34 -8.03 -5.53
C ASN A 475 -1.52 -8.43 -4.07
N ARG A 476 -1.54 -7.44 -3.19
CA ARG A 476 -1.61 -7.64 -1.74
C ARG A 476 -3.06 -7.75 -1.26
N ARG A 477 -3.31 -8.67 -0.33
CA ARG A 477 -4.54 -8.75 0.47
C ARG A 477 -4.51 -7.72 1.62
N HIS A 478 -5.53 -7.78 2.48
CA HIS A 478 -5.69 -6.95 3.68
C HIS A 478 -4.58 -7.16 4.73
N ASP A 479 -3.93 -8.32 4.76
CA ASP A 479 -2.78 -8.64 5.62
C ASP A 479 -1.44 -8.18 5.03
N SER A 480 -1.50 -7.41 3.93
CA SER A 480 -0.37 -6.95 3.13
C SER A 480 0.43 -8.05 2.41
N SER A 481 0.02 -9.32 2.46
CA SER A 481 0.67 -10.43 1.76
C SER A 481 0.08 -10.67 0.37
N SER A 482 0.87 -11.21 -0.54
CA SER A 482 0.46 -11.71 -1.86
C SER A 482 0.81 -13.19 -2.00
N GLN A 483 0.25 -13.89 -2.98
CA GLN A 483 0.63 -15.29 -3.25
C GLN A 483 2.15 -15.40 -3.45
N HIS A 484 2.71 -14.48 -4.23
CA HIS A 484 4.15 -14.41 -4.47
C HIS A 484 4.94 -14.22 -3.17
N SER A 485 4.57 -13.25 -2.31
CA SER A 485 5.33 -12.99 -1.09
C SER A 485 5.23 -14.16 -0.09
N ARG A 486 4.08 -14.83 -0.02
CA ARG A 486 3.89 -16.00 0.83
C ARG A 486 4.74 -17.18 0.35
N GLU A 487 4.75 -17.46 -0.95
CA GLU A 487 5.58 -18.55 -1.47
C GLU A 487 7.08 -18.26 -1.34
N LYS A 488 7.50 -17.02 -1.64
CA LYS A 488 8.88 -16.58 -1.39
C LYS A 488 9.27 -16.78 0.08
N HIS A 489 8.38 -16.44 1.02
CA HIS A 489 8.62 -16.66 2.44
C HIS A 489 8.70 -18.17 2.80
N ARG A 490 7.84 -19.02 2.23
CA ARG A 490 7.92 -20.49 2.45
C ARG A 490 9.23 -21.07 1.97
N LEU A 491 9.69 -20.69 0.77
CA LEU A 491 10.98 -21.13 0.24
C LEU A 491 12.14 -20.61 1.09
N PHE A 492 12.06 -19.37 1.55
CA PHE A 492 13.06 -18.80 2.46
C PHE A 492 13.15 -19.62 3.76
N LEU A 493 12.02 -19.98 4.38
CA LEU A 493 11.99 -20.83 5.57
C LEU A 493 12.58 -22.22 5.33
N GLN A 494 12.43 -22.77 4.12
CA GLN A 494 13.02 -24.06 3.73
C GLN A 494 14.53 -23.98 3.48
N TRP A 495 15.00 -22.84 2.98
CA TRP A 495 16.41 -22.59 2.70
C TRP A 495 17.23 -22.29 3.96
N LEU A 496 16.60 -21.75 4.99
CA LEU A 496 17.26 -21.46 6.26
C LEU A 496 17.72 -22.73 6.99
N PRO A 497 18.79 -22.67 7.80
CA PRO A 497 19.11 -23.70 8.78
C PRO A 497 17.90 -24.00 9.65
N VAL A 498 17.72 -25.28 10.02
CA VAL A 498 16.52 -25.75 10.75
C VAL A 498 16.24 -24.92 12.00
N GLU A 499 17.28 -24.55 12.76
CA GLU A 499 17.12 -23.74 13.98
C GLU A 499 16.69 -22.29 13.71
N ASP A 500 17.14 -21.69 12.60
CA ASP A 500 16.70 -20.35 12.21
C ASP A 500 15.28 -20.38 11.65
N GLY A 501 14.94 -21.41 10.87
CA GLY A 501 13.58 -21.64 10.38
C GLY A 501 12.59 -21.91 11.51
N ARG A 502 12.99 -22.65 12.55
CA ARG A 502 12.19 -22.85 13.77
C ARG A 502 12.02 -21.54 14.52
N CYS A 503 13.11 -20.80 14.74
CA CYS A 503 13.08 -19.50 15.40
C CYS A 503 12.11 -18.53 14.71
N LEU A 504 12.16 -18.39 13.38
CA LEU A 504 11.20 -17.53 12.66
C LEU A 504 9.76 -17.97 12.86
N LYS A 505 9.46 -19.28 12.75
CA LYS A 505 8.11 -19.84 12.90
C LYS A 505 7.55 -19.64 14.31
N GLU A 506 8.33 -19.95 15.34
CA GLU A 506 7.92 -19.75 16.74
C GLU A 506 7.68 -18.28 17.07
N SER A 507 8.38 -17.40 16.35
CA SER A 507 8.26 -15.97 16.49
C SER A 507 7.06 -15.37 15.72
N GLU A 508 6.32 -16.18 14.95
CA GLU A 508 5.09 -15.74 14.28
C GLU A 508 3.98 -15.48 15.31
N GLY A 509 3.14 -14.47 15.06
CA GLY A 509 2.00 -14.13 15.92
C GLY A 509 2.00 -12.69 16.40
N LEU A 510 3.19 -12.13 16.63
CA LEU A 510 3.39 -10.73 17.03
C LEU A 510 4.44 -10.07 16.14
N GLY A 511 4.25 -8.78 15.84
CA GLY A 511 5.30 -7.96 15.25
C GLY A 511 6.43 -7.67 16.24
N ASN A 512 7.64 -7.33 15.77
CA ASN A 512 8.81 -7.16 16.65
C ASN A 512 8.58 -6.19 17.82
N SER A 513 8.01 -5.00 17.56
CA SER A 513 7.66 -4.07 18.64
C SER A 513 6.61 -4.65 19.60
N GLN A 514 5.61 -5.37 19.07
CA GLN A 514 4.55 -5.98 19.89
C GLN A 514 5.09 -7.06 20.84
N LYS A 515 6.11 -7.81 20.43
CA LYS A 515 6.75 -8.80 21.30
C LYS A 515 7.28 -8.16 22.58
N ALA A 516 7.93 -7.00 22.44
CA ALA A 516 8.41 -6.24 23.57
C ALA A 516 7.25 -5.63 24.37
N GLU A 517 6.19 -5.11 23.73
CA GLU A 517 4.97 -4.61 24.40
C GLU A 517 4.39 -5.68 25.33
N VAL A 518 4.18 -6.89 24.81
CA VAL A 518 3.61 -8.03 25.55
C VAL A 518 4.53 -8.45 26.69
N ALA A 519 5.83 -8.61 26.44
CA ALA A 519 6.77 -9.00 27.48
C ALA A 519 6.90 -7.95 28.59
N TRP A 520 6.72 -6.66 28.27
CA TRP A 520 6.69 -5.59 29.26
C TRP A 520 5.43 -5.65 30.13
N LEU A 521 4.25 -5.89 29.53
CA LEU A 521 3.00 -6.09 30.28
C LEU A 521 3.13 -7.26 31.26
N GLU A 522 3.73 -8.37 30.81
CA GLU A 522 4.01 -9.54 31.63
C GLU A 522 4.99 -9.23 32.77
N ARG A 523 6.09 -8.49 32.48
CA ARG A 523 7.05 -8.04 33.50
C ARG A 523 6.40 -7.17 34.58
N LYS A 524 5.44 -6.32 34.21
CA LYS A 524 4.68 -5.48 35.17
C LYS A 524 3.60 -6.26 35.93
N GLY A 525 3.29 -7.49 35.53
CA GLY A 525 2.21 -8.28 36.10
C GLY A 525 0.82 -7.80 35.69
N TYR A 526 0.71 -7.04 34.59
CA TYR A 526 -0.56 -6.56 34.07
C TYR A 526 -1.30 -7.67 33.33
N ARG A 527 -2.56 -7.91 33.72
CA ARG A 527 -3.42 -8.87 33.02
C ARG A 527 -3.91 -8.26 31.72
N TYR A 528 -3.93 -9.07 30.68
CA TYR A 528 -4.48 -8.70 29.38
C TYR A 528 -5.21 -9.89 28.73
N THR A 529 -6.12 -9.57 27.82
CA THR A 529 -6.85 -10.54 26.99
C THR A 529 -6.14 -10.65 25.65
N GLU A 530 -5.79 -11.88 25.27
CA GLU A 530 -5.27 -12.19 23.93
C GLU A 530 -6.43 -12.26 22.93
N VAL A 531 -6.32 -11.51 21.83
CA VAL A 531 -7.39 -11.40 20.84
C VAL A 531 -6.85 -11.68 19.44
N ASP A 532 -7.55 -12.51 18.68
CA ASP A 532 -7.25 -12.73 17.26
C ASP A 532 -7.74 -11.54 16.41
N ILE A 533 -6.87 -11.00 15.56
CA ILE A 533 -7.20 -9.92 14.63
C ILE A 533 -8.32 -10.26 13.66
N SER A 534 -8.61 -11.54 13.42
CA SER A 534 -9.72 -11.97 12.56
C SER A 534 -11.06 -11.36 12.97
N ARG A 535 -11.23 -11.03 14.26
CA ARG A 535 -12.42 -10.32 14.78
C ARG A 535 -12.62 -8.94 14.16
N TRP A 536 -11.56 -8.29 13.67
CA TRP A 536 -11.61 -7.00 12.96
C TRP A 536 -11.67 -7.15 11.44
N LEU A 537 -11.15 -8.25 10.91
CA LEU A 537 -11.03 -8.45 9.46
C LEU A 537 -12.35 -8.91 8.82
N ARG A 538 -13.27 -9.44 9.62
CA ARG A 538 -14.62 -9.76 9.18
C ARG A 538 -15.58 -8.67 9.66
N PRO A 539 -16.01 -7.74 8.80
CA PRO A 539 -17.43 -7.41 8.81
C PRO A 539 -18.07 -8.68 8.24
N GLU A 540 -18.49 -9.62 9.09
CA GLU A 540 -19.39 -10.66 8.63
C GLU A 540 -20.65 -9.92 8.16
N GLU A 541 -20.76 -9.71 6.84
CA GLU A 541 -22.07 -9.90 6.24
C GLU A 541 -22.49 -11.29 6.72
N PRO A 542 -23.55 -11.40 7.54
CA PRO A 542 -24.01 -12.71 7.97
C PRO A 542 -24.14 -13.53 6.70
N GLN A 543 -23.41 -14.65 6.62
CA GLN A 543 -23.60 -15.56 5.51
C GLN A 543 -25.08 -15.91 5.55
N GLU A 544 -25.86 -15.40 4.59
CA GLU A 544 -27.19 -15.95 4.34
C GLU A 544 -26.94 -17.44 4.21
N GLU A 545 -27.40 -18.21 5.19
CA GLU A 545 -27.35 -19.66 5.15
C GLU A 545 -28.07 -20.04 3.87
N ILE A 546 -27.32 -20.34 2.81
CA ILE A 546 -27.88 -20.87 1.58
C ILE A 546 -28.54 -22.17 2.01
N PRO A 547 -29.88 -22.30 1.96
CA PRO A 547 -30.54 -23.54 2.31
C PRO A 547 -29.95 -24.62 1.40
N MET A 548 -29.33 -25.65 2.00
CA MET A 548 -29.03 -26.86 1.26
C MET A 548 -30.37 -27.56 1.01
N GLU A 549 -30.97 -27.31 -0.16
CA GLU A 549 -32.04 -28.14 -0.71
C GLU A 549 -31.49 -29.42 -1.32
#